data_AF-A0A0F9H5Z1-F1
#
_entry.id   AF-A0A0F9H5Z1-F1
#
_cell.length_a   1.000
_cell.length_b   1.000
_cell.length_c   1.000
_cell.angle_alpha   90.00
_cell.angle_beta   90.00
_cell.angle_gamma   90.00
#
_symmetry.space_group_name_H-M   'P 1'
#
loop_
_entity.id
_entity.type
_entity.pdbx_description
1 polymer ?
#
loop_
_entity_poly.entity_id
_entity_poly.type
_entity_poly.pdbx_seq_one_letter_code
_entity_poly.pdbx_strand_id
1 'polypeptide(L)'
;SLIPSIIGRTATTIDPRARIPEDIFEKIKTRLPFTDKKGIAIRRDIFGEAVLVTGGRFNLIDPFTLTRDTKDPVLAEATRVGVVIGMPSKTMSGVKLTEAEYSLFQKLQGKALKIFLKQLIESKEYKSRSIVDQEKTMQKVIRDVRNEARDTMFPALMVKRFNLPENINPELLRGLLIGFSQETEFQKLSDEKKGKVLRKALKLDVFKEVAGQE
;
A
#
# COMPACT_ATOMS: atom_id res chain seq x y z
N SER A 1 33.74 9.49 21.80
CA SER A 1 32.33 9.08 21.89
C SER A 1 32.07 7.91 20.94
N LEU A 2 31.95 6.71 21.51
CA LEU A 2 31.65 5.47 20.78
C LEU A 2 30.14 5.22 20.91
N ILE A 3 29.38 5.41 19.84
CA ILE A 3 27.99 4.92 19.76
C ILE A 3 28.10 3.56 19.05
N PRO A 4 27.97 2.41 19.76
CA PRO A 4 28.03 1.12 19.10
C PRO A 4 26.76 0.90 18.27
N SER A 5 26.98 0.48 17.04
CA SER A 5 26.05 0.12 15.98
C SER A 5 25.17 -1.11 16.30
N ILE A 6 24.39 -1.06 17.38
CA ILE A 6 23.40 -2.11 17.75
C ILE A 6 22.11 -2.00 16.92
N ILE A 7 21.98 -0.99 16.05
CA ILE A 7 20.80 -0.83 15.17
C ILE A 7 20.75 -1.89 14.04
N GLY A 8 21.87 -2.57 13.75
CA GLY A 8 22.03 -3.39 12.54
C GLY A 8 21.58 -4.85 12.57
N ARG A 9 21.34 -5.47 13.74
CA ARG A 9 21.15 -6.95 13.82
C ARG A 9 19.71 -7.45 13.90
N THR A 10 18.71 -6.59 14.08
CA THR A 10 17.35 -7.04 14.48
C THR A 10 16.23 -6.62 13.53
N ALA A 11 16.54 -5.84 12.49
CA ALA A 11 15.65 -5.68 11.35
C ALA A 11 15.39 -7.02 10.63
N THR A 12 16.23 -8.01 10.86
CA THR A 12 16.27 -9.30 10.16
C THR A 12 15.25 -10.32 10.70
N THR A 13 14.82 -10.24 11.96
CA THR A 13 13.96 -11.29 12.55
C THR A 13 12.49 -11.10 12.18
N ILE A 14 11.95 -9.88 12.28
CA ILE A 14 10.58 -9.53 11.84
C ILE A 14 10.73 -8.60 10.64
N ASP A 15 11.31 -9.12 9.55
CA ASP A 15 11.36 -8.40 8.28
C ASP A 15 10.01 -8.59 7.57
N PRO A 16 9.16 -7.55 7.43
CA PRO A 16 7.90 -7.67 6.71
C PRO A 16 8.10 -8.03 5.24
N ARG A 17 9.22 -7.65 4.63
CA ARG A 17 9.52 -7.99 3.23
C ARG A 17 9.66 -9.48 3.01
N ALA A 18 10.30 -10.18 3.95
CA ALA A 18 10.49 -11.62 3.89
C ALA A 18 9.28 -12.43 4.38
N ARG A 19 8.32 -11.79 5.08
CA ARG A 19 7.25 -12.47 5.80
C ARG A 19 5.84 -12.16 5.33
N ILE A 20 5.60 -11.12 4.52
CA ILE A 20 4.24 -10.93 4.03
C ILE A 20 3.91 -12.15 3.19
N PRO A 21 2.94 -13.00 3.59
CA PRO A 21 2.63 -14.21 2.85
C PRO A 21 2.34 -13.81 1.42
N GLU A 22 3.11 -14.33 0.47
CA GLU A 22 2.86 -14.15 -0.97
C GLU A 22 1.38 -14.43 -1.24
N ASP A 23 0.82 -15.45 -0.57
CA ASP A 23 -0.59 -15.83 -0.56
C ASP A 23 -1.60 -14.69 -0.29
N ILE A 24 -1.29 -13.73 0.59
CA ILE A 24 -2.19 -12.59 0.87
C ILE A 24 -2.31 -11.68 -0.35
N PHE A 25 -1.22 -11.47 -1.09
CA PHE A 25 -1.23 -10.60 -2.27
C PHE A 25 -1.47 -11.38 -3.58
N GLU A 26 -1.04 -12.63 -3.68
CA GLU A 26 -1.16 -13.51 -4.85
C GLU A 26 -2.59 -14.01 -5.07
N LYS A 27 -3.29 -14.46 -4.02
CA LYS A 27 -4.72 -14.83 -4.10
C LYS A 27 -5.61 -13.67 -4.53
N ILE A 28 -5.07 -12.46 -4.46
CA ILE A 28 -5.78 -11.24 -4.78
C ILE A 28 -5.47 -10.78 -6.19
N LYS A 29 -4.21 -10.84 -6.67
CA LYS A 29 -3.88 -10.63 -8.09
C LYS A 29 -4.87 -11.36 -9.02
N THR A 30 -5.25 -12.58 -8.63
CA THR A 30 -6.15 -13.48 -9.37
C THR A 30 -7.65 -13.23 -9.19
N ARG A 31 -8.08 -12.43 -8.21
CA ARG A 31 -9.51 -12.27 -7.83
C ARG A 31 -10.02 -10.85 -7.75
N LEU A 32 -9.25 -9.85 -8.19
CA LEU A 32 -9.62 -8.42 -8.13
C LEU A 32 -10.99 -8.15 -8.78
N PRO A 33 -12.11 -8.02 -8.03
CA PRO A 33 -13.40 -7.66 -8.60
C PRO A 33 -13.44 -6.14 -8.65
N PHE A 34 -13.05 -5.56 -9.79
CA PHE A 34 -13.06 -4.11 -10.01
C PHE A 34 -14.25 -3.66 -10.85
N THR A 35 -15.42 -4.29 -10.62
CA THR A 35 -16.69 -3.78 -11.13
C THR A 35 -17.02 -2.52 -10.34
N ASP A 36 -16.63 -1.38 -10.91
CA ASP A 36 -17.45 -0.18 -11.09
C ASP A 36 -16.63 1.10 -10.92
N LYS A 37 -16.44 1.83 -12.02
CA LYS A 37 -15.90 3.21 -12.04
C LYS A 37 -16.77 4.21 -11.24
N LYS A 38 -17.93 3.76 -10.75
CA LYS A 38 -18.91 4.50 -9.94
C LYS A 38 -19.32 3.76 -8.66
N GLY A 39 -18.68 2.62 -8.36
CA GLY A 39 -19.01 1.83 -7.18
C GLY A 39 -18.72 2.63 -5.93
N ILE A 40 -19.68 2.68 -5.01
CA ILE A 40 -19.51 3.36 -3.71
C ILE A 40 -18.40 2.61 -2.97
N ALA A 41 -17.17 3.12 -3.06
CA ALA A 41 -16.05 2.54 -2.34
C ALA A 41 -16.34 2.67 -0.85
N ILE A 42 -16.37 1.53 -0.15
CA ILE A 42 -16.56 1.49 1.28
C ILE A 42 -15.41 2.28 1.91
N ARG A 43 -15.74 3.29 2.73
CA ARG A 43 -14.75 4.01 3.55
C ARG A 43 -14.10 3.03 4.50
N ARG A 44 -12.77 3.07 4.60
CA ARG A 44 -11.99 2.19 5.46
C ARG A 44 -11.21 2.98 6.48
N ASP A 45 -10.87 2.33 7.58
CA ASP A 45 -9.96 2.86 8.59
C ASP A 45 -8.48 2.57 8.25
N ILE A 46 -7.57 2.86 9.19
CA ILE A 46 -6.12 2.66 9.07
C ILE A 46 -5.70 1.17 8.98
N PHE A 47 -6.55 0.25 9.41
CA PHE A 47 -6.35 -1.20 9.30
C PHE A 47 -7.17 -1.84 8.18
N GLY A 48 -7.86 -1.04 7.37
CA GLY A 48 -8.59 -1.51 6.21
C GLY A 48 -9.98 -2.07 6.52
N GLU A 49 -10.46 -1.92 7.74
CA GLU A 49 -11.80 -2.34 8.16
C GLU A 49 -12.85 -1.37 7.64
N ALA A 50 -14.05 -1.88 7.34
CA ALA A 50 -15.13 -1.06 6.81
C ALA A 50 -15.68 -0.12 7.90
N VAL A 51 -15.68 1.18 7.63
CA VAL A 51 -16.28 2.17 8.54
C VAL A 51 -17.76 2.31 8.18
N LEU A 52 -18.63 1.83 9.05
CA LEU A 52 -20.06 2.14 8.98
C LEU A 52 -20.23 3.61 9.35
N VAL A 53 -20.59 4.46 8.37
CA VAL A 53 -20.96 5.85 8.64
C VAL A 53 -22.36 5.83 9.27
N THR A 54 -22.44 5.67 10.59
CA THR A 54 -23.64 6.02 11.36
C THR A 54 -23.81 7.53 11.27
N GLY A 55 -24.94 7.96 10.71
CA GLY A 55 -25.19 9.33 10.30
C GLY A 55 -24.97 10.38 11.40
N GLY A 56 -24.37 11.50 10.98
CA GLY A 56 -24.20 12.72 11.77
C GLY A 56 -23.40 13.73 10.96
N ARG A 57 -24.07 14.80 10.51
CA ARG A 57 -23.41 16.01 9.98
C ARG A 57 -22.41 16.48 11.05
N PHE A 58 -21.18 16.83 10.69
CA PHE A 58 -20.04 17.16 11.58
C PHE A 58 -19.14 15.99 12.03
N ASN A 59 -18.37 15.41 11.11
CA ASN A 59 -17.09 14.79 11.46
C ASN A 59 -16.06 15.16 10.37
N LEU A 60 -15.67 16.44 10.37
CA LEU A 60 -14.47 16.92 9.71
C LEU A 60 -13.29 16.67 10.67
N ILE A 61 -12.35 15.84 10.22
CA ILE A 61 -10.94 15.84 10.63
C ILE A 61 -10.72 15.58 12.14
N ASP A 62 -10.97 14.36 12.58
CA ASP A 62 -10.26 13.81 13.75
C ASP A 62 -9.72 12.43 13.41
N PRO A 63 -8.38 12.22 13.30
CA PRO A 63 -7.80 10.88 13.17
C PRO A 63 -8.12 9.97 14.38
N PHE A 64 -8.71 10.52 15.45
CA PHE A 64 -9.20 9.80 16.63
C PHE A 64 -10.71 9.54 16.65
N THR A 65 -11.47 9.80 15.57
CA THR A 65 -12.85 9.28 15.44
C THR A 65 -12.89 7.78 15.13
N LEU A 66 -12.20 7.02 15.98
CA LEU A 66 -12.29 5.58 16.21
C LEU A 66 -13.26 5.34 17.38
N THR A 67 -14.52 5.73 17.25
CA THR A 67 -15.55 5.27 18.20
C THR A 67 -15.95 3.83 17.83
N ARG A 68 -15.06 2.88 18.16
CA ARG A 68 -15.32 1.44 18.47
C ARG A 68 -14.04 0.57 18.49
N ASP A 69 -12.97 1.00 19.15
CA ASP A 69 -12.18 0.05 19.96
C ASP A 69 -11.17 0.80 20.84
N THR A 70 -11.61 1.18 22.04
CA THR A 70 -10.74 1.55 23.16
C THR A 70 -9.90 0.36 23.68
N LYS A 71 -9.80 -0.75 22.92
CA LYS A 71 -9.15 -2.00 23.28
C LYS A 71 -8.20 -2.57 22.22
N ASP A 72 -7.99 -1.93 21.08
CA ASP A 72 -7.03 -2.47 20.10
C ASP A 72 -5.60 -2.38 20.68
N PRO A 73 -4.92 -3.51 20.91
CA PRO A 73 -3.62 -3.54 21.57
C PRO A 73 -2.52 -2.87 20.73
N VAL A 74 -2.69 -2.81 19.40
CA VAL A 74 -1.75 -2.12 18.51
C VAL A 74 -1.87 -0.61 18.68
N LEU A 75 -3.10 -0.07 18.79
CA LEU A 75 -3.30 1.37 18.97
C LEU A 75 -2.91 1.83 20.37
N ALA A 76 -3.21 1.02 21.38
CA ALA A 76 -2.76 1.27 22.75
C ALA A 76 -1.22 1.33 22.81
N GLU A 77 -0.55 0.38 22.17
CA GLU A 77 0.91 0.35 22.14
C GLU A 77 1.50 1.50 21.35
N ALA A 78 0.96 1.80 20.16
CA ALA A 78 1.39 2.94 19.34
C ALA A 78 1.28 4.25 20.12
N THR A 79 0.19 4.44 20.87
CA THR A 79 0.02 5.59 21.76
C THR A 79 1.06 5.61 22.88
N ARG A 80 1.31 4.46 23.53
CA ARG A 80 2.31 4.32 24.61
C ARG A 80 3.72 4.69 24.16
N VAL A 81 4.09 4.30 22.93
CA VAL A 81 5.43 4.57 22.37
C VAL A 81 5.51 5.88 21.58
N GLY A 82 4.42 6.67 21.49
CA GLY A 82 4.42 7.95 20.79
C GLY A 82 4.38 7.86 19.25
N VAL A 83 3.91 6.73 18.69
CA VAL A 83 3.82 6.51 17.24
C VAL A 83 2.41 6.80 16.72
N VAL A 84 2.31 7.65 15.70
CA VAL A 84 1.05 7.92 14.99
C VAL A 84 0.93 7.05 13.74
N ILE A 85 -0.13 6.24 13.68
CA ILE A 85 -0.45 5.40 12.51
C ILE A 85 -1.44 6.17 11.61
N GLY A 86 -0.92 6.93 10.64
CA GLY A 86 -1.76 7.69 9.70
C GLY A 86 -2.33 6.86 8.54
N MET A 87 -3.20 7.45 7.73
CA MET A 87 -3.67 6.85 6.48
C MET A 87 -2.55 6.75 5.43
N PRO A 88 -2.57 5.75 4.53
CA PRO A 88 -1.65 5.72 3.39
C PRO A 88 -1.94 6.83 2.38
N SER A 89 -0.94 7.18 1.58
CA SER A 89 -1.14 8.11 0.45
C SER A 89 -2.05 7.51 -0.61
N LYS A 90 -2.96 8.32 -1.13
CA LYS A 90 -3.79 7.99 -2.31
C LYS A 90 -3.04 8.16 -3.64
N THR A 91 -1.88 8.80 -3.62
CA THR A 91 -1.00 8.96 -4.77
C THR A 91 0.20 8.05 -4.64
N MET A 92 0.49 7.27 -5.68
CA MET A 92 1.63 6.35 -5.78
C MET A 92 2.28 6.50 -7.14
N SER A 93 3.61 6.69 -7.17
CA SER A 93 4.38 6.89 -8.40
C SER A 93 3.76 7.94 -9.34
N GLY A 94 3.30 9.05 -8.76
CA GLY A 94 2.66 10.15 -9.49
C GLY A 94 1.23 9.88 -9.97
N VAL A 95 0.67 8.69 -9.72
CA VAL A 95 -0.70 8.32 -10.10
C VAL A 95 -1.62 8.42 -8.89
N LYS A 96 -2.68 9.22 -9.02
CA LYS A 96 -3.78 9.24 -8.04
C LYS A 96 -4.67 8.01 -8.26
N LEU A 97 -4.80 7.19 -7.21
CA LEU A 97 -5.69 6.03 -7.21
C LEU A 97 -7.16 6.48 -7.23
N THR A 98 -8.00 5.71 -7.92
CA THR A 98 -9.46 5.83 -7.83
C THR A 98 -9.94 5.44 -6.43
N GLU A 99 -11.19 5.77 -6.08
CA GLU A 99 -11.74 5.40 -4.77
C GLU A 99 -11.75 3.88 -4.55
N ALA A 100 -12.09 3.11 -5.59
CA ALA A 100 -12.12 1.65 -5.52
C ALA A 100 -10.71 1.06 -5.37
N GLU A 101 -9.74 1.56 -6.14
CA GLU A 101 -8.33 1.17 -6.03
C GLU A 101 -7.76 1.49 -4.65
N TYR A 102 -8.05 2.69 -4.15
CA TYR A 102 -7.59 3.14 -2.84
C TYR A 102 -8.24 2.36 -1.71
N SER A 103 -9.55 2.11 -1.76
CA SER A 103 -10.24 1.28 -0.76
C SER A 103 -9.70 -0.15 -0.75
N LEU A 104 -9.43 -0.74 -1.91
CA LEU A 104 -8.76 -2.04 -1.94
C LEU A 104 -7.36 -1.97 -1.34
N PHE A 105 -6.57 -0.97 -1.72
CA PHE A 105 -5.24 -0.77 -1.16
C PHE A 105 -5.26 -0.66 0.37
N GLN A 106 -6.15 0.17 0.91
CA GLN A 106 -6.36 0.31 2.35
C GLN A 106 -6.74 -1.01 3.01
N LYS A 107 -7.66 -1.79 2.41
CA LYS A 107 -8.07 -3.09 2.92
C LYS A 107 -6.89 -4.03 3.15
N LEU A 108 -5.99 -4.10 2.17
CA LEU A 108 -4.91 -5.09 2.17
C LEU A 108 -3.70 -4.62 2.95
N GLN A 109 -3.25 -3.38 2.68
CA GLN A 109 -2.16 -2.78 3.43
C GLN A 109 -2.50 -2.67 4.91
N GLY A 110 -3.74 -2.29 5.25
CA GLY A 110 -4.20 -2.19 6.63
C GLY A 110 -4.25 -3.54 7.34
N LYS A 111 -4.77 -4.58 6.67
CA LYS A 111 -4.81 -5.95 7.23
C LYS A 111 -3.39 -6.48 7.47
N ALA A 112 -2.49 -6.31 6.51
CA ALA A 112 -1.09 -6.68 6.68
C ALA A 112 -0.47 -5.93 7.86
N LEU A 113 -0.69 -4.61 7.93
CA LEU A 113 -0.15 -3.77 9.00
C LEU A 113 -0.61 -4.24 10.39
N LYS A 114 -1.91 -4.53 10.56
CA LYS A 114 -2.45 -5.03 11.83
C LYS A 114 -1.80 -6.35 12.25
N ILE A 115 -1.60 -7.28 11.32
CA ILE A 115 -0.93 -8.57 11.58
C ILE A 115 0.51 -8.36 12.04
N PHE A 116 1.30 -7.57 11.31
CA PHE A 116 2.72 -7.35 11.62
C PHE A 116 2.92 -6.58 12.92
N LEU A 117 2.11 -5.55 13.17
CA LEU A 117 2.17 -4.80 14.40
C LEU A 117 1.74 -5.67 15.59
N LYS A 118 0.69 -6.48 15.46
CA LYS A 118 0.30 -7.41 16.52
C LYS A 118 1.43 -8.40 16.86
N GLN A 119 2.07 -9.00 15.86
CA GLN A 119 3.22 -9.88 16.07
C GLN A 119 4.41 -9.15 16.72
N LEU A 120 4.67 -7.91 16.30
CA LEU A 120 5.74 -7.09 16.86
C LEU A 120 5.52 -6.87 18.36
N ILE A 121 4.34 -6.38 18.76
CA ILE A 121 4.04 -6.03 20.15
C ILE A 121 3.95 -7.26 21.06
N GLU A 122 3.64 -8.43 20.51
CA GLU A 122 3.62 -9.69 21.25
C GLU A 122 5.03 -10.25 21.50
N SER A 123 6.03 -9.84 20.70
CA SER A 123 7.38 -10.37 20.77
C SER A 123 8.13 -9.98 22.05
N LYS A 124 8.83 -10.94 22.66
CA LYS A 124 9.66 -10.71 23.87
C LYS A 124 10.74 -9.67 23.63
N GLU A 125 11.36 -9.72 22.44
CA GLU A 125 12.43 -8.81 22.05
C GLU A 125 11.96 -7.36 21.95
N TYR A 126 10.79 -7.11 21.39
CA TYR A 126 10.21 -5.77 21.35
C TYR A 126 9.93 -5.26 22.77
N LYS A 127 9.35 -6.10 23.63
CA LYS A 127 9.03 -5.75 25.03
C LYS A 127 10.26 -5.44 25.88
N SER A 128 11.40 -6.07 25.61
CA SER A 128 12.65 -5.84 26.36
C SER A 128 13.43 -4.58 25.94
N ARG A 129 13.00 -3.88 24.88
CA ARG A 129 13.67 -2.67 24.38
C ARG A 129 13.27 -1.42 25.16
N SER A 130 14.12 -0.39 25.05
CA SER A 130 13.77 0.95 25.53
C SER A 130 12.56 1.51 24.77
N ILE A 131 11.84 2.47 25.36
CA ILE A 131 10.68 3.11 24.71
C ILE A 131 11.05 3.74 23.36
N VAL A 132 12.22 4.37 23.27
CA VAL A 132 12.74 5.02 22.06
C VAL A 132 13.04 3.99 20.98
N ASP A 133 13.58 2.83 21.35
CA ASP A 133 13.85 1.75 20.40
C ASP A 133 12.56 1.05 19.96
N GLN A 134 11.56 0.95 20.84
CA GLN A 134 10.22 0.45 20.51
C GLN A 134 9.52 1.37 19.50
N GLU A 135 9.56 2.68 19.72
CA GLU A 135 9.06 3.70 18.79
C GLU A 135 9.68 3.53 17.39
N LYS A 136 11.02 3.55 17.32
CA LYS A 136 11.77 3.39 16.05
C LYS A 136 11.46 2.07 15.36
N THR A 137 11.36 0.98 16.12
CA THR A 137 11.07 -0.34 15.57
C THR A 137 9.65 -0.39 14.99
N MET A 138 8.67 0.17 15.70
CA MET A 138 7.30 0.25 15.22
C MET A 138 7.18 1.12 13.95
N GLN A 139 7.81 2.30 13.93
CA GLN A 139 7.87 3.15 12.74
C GLN A 139 8.52 2.44 11.54
N LYS A 140 9.57 1.65 11.78
CA LYS A 140 10.21 0.84 10.74
C LYS A 140 9.25 -0.20 10.19
N VAL A 141 8.58 -0.98 11.03
CA VAL A 141 7.61 -2.00 10.59
C VAL A 141 6.46 -1.37 9.79
N ILE A 142 5.92 -0.22 10.23
CA ILE A 142 4.91 0.52 9.48
C ILE A 142 5.40 0.88 8.08
N ARG A 143 6.63 1.42 7.99
CA ARG A 143 7.25 1.83 6.71
C ARG A 143 7.47 0.63 5.79
N ASP A 144 8.01 -0.47 6.31
CA ASP A 144 8.34 -1.65 5.54
C ASP A 144 7.09 -2.34 5.01
N VAL A 145 6.05 -2.51 5.84
CA VAL A 145 4.76 -3.07 5.39
C VAL A 145 4.12 -2.20 4.31
N ARG A 146 4.17 -0.87 4.45
CA ARG A 146 3.60 0.05 3.45
C ARG A 146 4.36 0.02 2.14
N ASN A 147 5.69 -0.03 2.21
CA ASN A 147 6.53 -0.14 1.03
C ASN A 147 6.24 -1.47 0.32
N GLU A 148 6.22 -2.58 1.04
CA GLU A 148 5.92 -3.89 0.45
C GLU A 148 4.52 -3.96 -0.16
N ALA A 149 3.50 -3.46 0.54
CA ALA A 149 2.16 -3.38 0.00
C ALA A 149 2.10 -2.50 -1.26
N ARG A 150 2.82 -1.37 -1.29
CA ARG A 150 2.93 -0.52 -2.49
C ARG A 150 3.64 -1.27 -3.60
N ASP A 151 4.77 -1.90 -3.32
CA ASP A 151 5.67 -2.60 -4.24
C ASP A 151 4.96 -3.75 -4.94
N THR A 152 4.17 -4.50 -4.18
CA THR A 152 3.39 -5.61 -4.68
C THR A 152 2.07 -5.19 -5.34
N MET A 153 1.29 -4.28 -4.74
CA MET A 153 -0.05 -3.98 -5.23
C MET A 153 -0.10 -2.96 -6.36
N PHE A 154 0.73 -1.90 -6.29
CA PHE A 154 0.64 -0.81 -7.27
C PHE A 154 0.82 -1.28 -8.71
N PRO A 155 1.82 -2.13 -9.05
CA PRO A 155 1.96 -2.65 -10.41
C PRO A 155 0.73 -3.42 -10.86
N ALA A 156 0.18 -4.29 -10.01
CA ALA A 156 -1.02 -5.07 -10.33
C ALA A 156 -2.25 -4.18 -10.60
N LEU A 157 -2.42 -3.10 -9.82
CA LEU A 157 -3.47 -2.11 -10.06
C LEU A 157 -3.29 -1.41 -11.41
N MET A 158 -2.06 -1.00 -11.74
CA MET A 158 -1.77 -0.27 -12.97
C MET A 158 -1.86 -1.15 -14.23
N VAL A 159 -1.39 -2.41 -14.14
CA VAL A 159 -1.56 -3.43 -15.18
C VAL A 159 -3.03 -3.57 -15.54
N LYS A 160 -3.90 -3.71 -14.54
CA LYS A 160 -5.34 -3.82 -14.78
C LYS A 160 -5.97 -2.52 -15.27
N ARG A 161 -5.67 -1.38 -14.64
CA ARG A 161 -6.24 -0.07 -14.98
C ARG A 161 -5.96 0.33 -16.43
N PHE A 162 -4.72 0.12 -16.87
CA PHE A 162 -4.25 0.53 -18.20
C PHE A 162 -4.28 -0.60 -19.23
N ASN A 163 -4.79 -1.78 -18.87
CA ASN A 163 -4.85 -2.98 -19.70
C ASN A 163 -3.46 -3.33 -20.28
N LEU A 164 -2.49 -3.47 -19.39
CA LEU A 164 -1.11 -3.82 -19.73
C LEU A 164 -0.89 -5.33 -19.51
N PRO A 165 0.15 -5.93 -20.13
CA PRO A 165 0.56 -7.31 -19.83
C PRO A 165 0.94 -7.54 -18.36
N GLU A 166 0.63 -8.72 -17.84
CA GLU A 166 0.87 -9.08 -16.43
C GLU A 166 2.36 -9.29 -16.10
N ASN A 167 3.18 -9.57 -17.11
CA ASN A 167 4.62 -9.83 -16.98
C ASN A 167 5.50 -8.57 -17.08
N ILE A 168 4.93 -7.38 -16.94
CA ILE A 168 5.71 -6.13 -16.96
C ILE A 168 6.63 -6.06 -15.73
N ASN A 169 7.87 -5.64 -15.96
CA ASN A 169 8.80 -5.28 -14.89
C ASN A 169 8.21 -4.12 -14.04
N PRO A 170 7.91 -4.35 -12.74
CA PRO A 170 7.32 -3.34 -11.86
C PRO A 170 8.10 -2.03 -11.75
N GLU A 171 9.43 -2.10 -11.74
CA GLU A 171 10.31 -0.93 -11.61
C GLU A 171 10.25 -0.06 -12.86
N LEU A 172 10.25 -0.71 -14.04
CA LEU A 172 10.10 0.01 -15.31
C LEU A 172 8.74 0.71 -15.38
N LEU A 173 7.66 0.03 -14.98
CA LEU A 173 6.32 0.63 -14.94
C LEU A 173 6.26 1.85 -14.01
N ARG A 174 6.88 1.76 -12.82
CA ARG A 174 6.98 2.88 -11.87
C ARG A 174 7.73 4.05 -12.47
N GLY A 175 8.90 3.81 -13.05
CA GLY A 175 9.73 4.84 -13.67
C GLY A 175 8.96 5.58 -14.77
N LEU A 176 8.28 4.84 -15.65
CA LEU A 176 7.43 5.41 -16.69
C LEU A 176 6.29 6.25 -16.12
N LEU A 177 5.56 5.72 -15.13
CA LEU A 177 4.44 6.44 -14.52
C LEU A 177 4.90 7.71 -13.78
N ILE A 178 6.06 7.69 -13.13
CA ILE A 178 6.64 8.89 -12.52
C ILE A 178 6.98 9.92 -13.59
N GLY A 179 7.67 9.52 -14.67
CA GLY A 179 8.00 10.43 -15.77
C GLY A 179 6.74 11.05 -16.39
N PHE A 180 5.81 10.21 -16.81
CA PHE A 180 4.54 10.66 -17.39
C PHE A 180 3.64 11.40 -16.39
N SER A 181 3.85 11.25 -15.08
CA SER A 181 3.07 11.99 -14.08
C SER A 181 3.30 13.50 -14.13
N GLN A 182 4.50 13.91 -14.55
CA GLN A 182 4.89 15.31 -14.70
C GLN A 182 4.36 15.92 -16.01
N GLU A 183 3.94 15.08 -16.96
CA GLU A 183 3.46 15.51 -18.27
C GLU A 183 1.97 15.88 -18.21
N THR A 184 1.67 17.18 -18.34
CA THR A 184 0.30 17.71 -18.26
C THR A 184 -0.62 17.07 -19.31
N GLU A 185 -0.11 16.86 -20.52
CA GLU A 185 -0.87 16.24 -21.61
C GLU A 185 -1.19 14.79 -21.31
N PHE A 186 -0.25 14.04 -20.70
CA PHE A 186 -0.52 12.67 -20.25
C PHE A 186 -1.61 12.65 -19.18
N GLN A 187 -1.59 13.57 -18.22
CA GLN A 187 -2.59 13.62 -17.14
C GLN A 187 -4.02 13.80 -17.68
N LYS A 188 -4.20 14.58 -18.74
CA LYS A 188 -5.49 14.84 -19.39
C LYS A 188 -6.05 13.65 -20.17
N LEU A 189 -5.23 12.65 -20.49
CA LEU A 189 -5.67 11.47 -21.25
C LEU A 189 -6.64 10.60 -20.45
N SER A 190 -7.59 9.98 -21.16
CA SER A 190 -8.38 8.87 -20.62
C SER A 190 -7.48 7.69 -20.27
N ASP A 191 -7.90 6.84 -19.32
CA ASP A 191 -7.12 5.66 -18.92
C ASP A 191 -6.80 4.73 -20.11
N GLU A 192 -7.71 4.63 -21.10
CA GLU A 192 -7.46 3.85 -22.33
C GLU A 192 -6.31 4.45 -23.16
N LYS A 193 -6.31 5.78 -23.33
CA LYS A 193 -5.24 6.50 -24.05
C LYS A 193 -3.92 6.44 -23.28
N LYS A 194 -3.94 6.58 -21.94
CA LYS A 194 -2.78 6.37 -21.07
C LYS A 194 -2.21 4.96 -21.26
N GLY A 195 -3.06 3.95 -21.31
CA GLY A 195 -2.66 2.56 -21.58
C GLY A 195 -1.99 2.38 -22.94
N LYS A 196 -2.49 3.04 -24.01
CA LYS A 196 -1.83 3.04 -25.33
C LYS A 196 -0.44 3.66 -25.27
N VAL A 197 -0.29 4.81 -24.62
CA VAL A 197 1.02 5.47 -24.44
C VAL A 197 1.99 4.58 -23.67
N LEU A 198 1.54 3.96 -22.58
CA LEU A 198 2.36 3.06 -21.76
C LEU A 198 2.78 1.81 -22.53
N ARG A 199 1.88 1.18 -23.30
CA ARG A 199 2.23 0.02 -24.15
C ARG A 199 3.26 0.39 -25.21
N LYS A 200 3.12 1.55 -25.86
CA LYS A 200 4.10 2.06 -26.82
C LYS A 200 5.46 2.31 -26.16
N ALA A 201 5.47 2.95 -24.98
CA ALA A 201 6.70 3.23 -24.22
C ALA A 201 7.42 1.94 -23.77
N LEU A 202 6.65 0.91 -23.41
CA LEU A 202 7.15 -0.41 -23.06
C LEU A 202 7.53 -1.26 -24.29
N LYS A 203 7.42 -0.72 -25.52
CA LYS A 203 7.62 -1.44 -26.80
C LYS A 203 6.73 -2.69 -26.94
N LEU A 204 5.60 -2.73 -26.26
CA LEU A 204 4.67 -3.86 -26.27
C LEU A 204 3.83 -3.92 -27.55
N ASP A 205 3.69 -2.79 -28.25
CA ASP A 205 2.98 -2.73 -29.53
C ASP A 205 3.83 -3.28 -30.70
N VAL A 206 5.14 -3.47 -30.53
CA VAL A 206 6.06 -3.96 -31.59
C VAL A 206 5.95 -5.47 -31.80
N PHE A 207 5.55 -6.24 -30.78
CA PHE A 207 5.50 -7.70 -30.87
C PHE A 207 4.22 -8.27 -31.49
N LYS A 208 3.15 -7.48 -31.64
CA LYS A 208 1.92 -7.94 -32.32
C LYS A 208 2.02 -7.93 -33.84
N GLU A 209 2.92 -7.14 -34.43
CA GLU A 209 3.16 -7.18 -35.88
C GLU A 209 4.04 -8.35 -36.30
N VAL A 210 4.94 -8.83 -35.42
CA VAL A 210 5.82 -9.97 -35.73
C VAL A 210 5.12 -11.31 -35.54
N ALA A 211 4.16 -11.42 -34.61
CA ALA A 211 3.44 -12.68 -34.35
C ALA A 211 2.20 -12.90 -35.24
N GLY A 212 1.94 -12.01 -36.19
CA GLY A 212 0.83 -12.11 -37.16
C GLY A 212 1.29 -12.34 -38.60
N GLN A 213 2.56 -12.70 -38.81
CA GLN A 213 3.14 -13.05 -40.10
C GLN A 213 3.84 -14.41 -40.00
N GLU A 214 3.09 -15.49 -39.77
CA GLU A 214 3.39 -16.84 -40.27
C GLU A 214 2.08 -17.57 -40.59
#